data_AF-I7F8Y5-F1
#
_entry.id   AF-I7F8Y5-F1
#
_cell.length_a   1.000
_cell.length_b   1.000
_cell.length_c   1.000
_cell.angle_alpha   90.00
_cell.angle_beta   90.00
_cell.angle_gamma   90.00
#
_symmetry.space_group_name_H-M   'P 1'
#
loop_
_entity.id
_entity.type
_entity.pdbx_description
1 polymer ?
#
loop_
_entity_poly.entity_id
_entity_poly.type
_entity_poly.pdbx_seq_one_letter_code
_entity_poly.pdbx_strand_id
1 'polypeptide(L)'
;MVAQAIATARAAGVRGQLLVRGDSSYGTRSVVGACRAHNAHFSVVMTRNTAVDRAISSIDEQAWEPVNYPGAVRDPDTGDWISDAEVAEVSYTAFASTKDRFTARLVVRRVKDARFRDALFPVWRYHPFFTNTDLPTAEADITHRQHAIIETVFADLIDGPLAHMPSGQFGANSAWVLCAAIAHNLLRAAGVLAGGAHVVARGATLRRKIVNIPARLARPQRRPILHLPEHWPWTEHWLTLWRNTIGYSPPLPATT
;
A
#
# COMPACT_ATOMS: atom_id res chain seq x y z
N MET A 1 4.75 -10.33 -13.88
CA MET A 1 3.98 -9.72 -12.78
C MET A 1 4.02 -8.20 -12.78
N VAL A 2 5.13 -7.50 -12.49
CA VAL A 2 5.16 -6.02 -12.40
C VAL A 2 4.67 -5.33 -13.68
N ALA A 3 5.17 -5.76 -14.85
CA ALA A 3 4.71 -5.24 -16.14
C ALA A 3 3.18 -5.40 -16.34
N GLN A 4 2.62 -6.55 -15.94
CA GLN A 4 1.18 -6.80 -16.01
C GLN A 4 0.41 -5.90 -15.04
N ALA A 5 0.91 -5.70 -13.81
CA ALA A 5 0.27 -4.80 -12.85
C ALA A 5 0.24 -3.34 -13.35
N ILE A 6 1.34 -2.87 -13.97
CA ILE A 6 1.40 -1.55 -14.61
C ILE A 6 0.40 -1.47 -15.77
N ALA A 7 0.37 -2.48 -16.65
CA ALA A 7 -0.58 -2.53 -17.77
C ALA A 7 -2.04 -2.52 -17.29
N THR A 8 -2.36 -3.28 -16.25
CA THR A 8 -3.70 -3.31 -15.64
C THR A 8 -4.10 -1.94 -15.08
N ALA A 9 -3.19 -1.24 -14.39
CA ALA A 9 -3.47 0.12 -13.89
C ALA A 9 -3.74 1.10 -15.04
N ARG A 10 -2.98 1.02 -16.13
CA ARG A 10 -3.22 1.82 -17.34
C ARG A 10 -4.56 1.48 -18.00
N ALA A 11 -4.89 0.20 -18.13
CA ALA A 11 -6.16 -0.24 -18.67
C ALA A 11 -7.36 0.20 -17.81
N ALA A 12 -7.16 0.33 -16.49
CA ALA A 12 -8.14 0.89 -15.56
C ALA A 12 -8.27 2.43 -15.63
N GLY A 13 -7.57 3.09 -16.56
CA GLY A 13 -7.68 4.53 -16.81
C GLY A 13 -6.71 5.41 -16.01
N VAL A 14 -5.74 4.83 -15.29
CA VAL A 14 -4.74 5.63 -14.56
C VAL A 14 -3.83 6.35 -15.56
N ARG A 15 -3.87 7.69 -15.54
CA ARG A 15 -3.03 8.56 -16.39
C ARG A 15 -1.83 9.15 -15.68
N GLY A 16 -1.88 9.24 -14.34
CA GLY A 16 -0.80 9.79 -13.52
C GLY A 16 0.46 8.93 -13.51
N GLN A 17 1.52 9.43 -12.87
CA GLN A 17 2.76 8.70 -12.71
C GLN A 17 2.54 7.48 -11.77
N LEU A 18 3.04 6.32 -12.18
CA LEU A 18 2.93 5.09 -11.40
C LEU A 18 4.22 4.88 -10.60
N LEU A 19 4.08 4.54 -9.31
CA LEU A 19 5.20 4.18 -8.44
C LEU A 19 5.06 2.72 -8.00
N VAL A 20 6.01 1.88 -8.38
CA VAL A 20 6.10 0.49 -7.93
C VAL A 20 6.93 0.43 -6.65
N ARG A 21 6.32 0.01 -5.55
CA ARG A 21 6.99 -0.16 -4.26
C ARG A 21 7.10 -1.63 -3.90
N GLY A 22 8.24 -2.03 -3.36
CA GLY A 22 8.47 -3.42 -2.98
C GLY A 22 9.58 -3.59 -1.95
N ASP A 23 9.52 -4.71 -1.26
CA ASP A 23 10.58 -5.13 -0.34
C ASP A 23 11.84 -5.61 -1.09
N SER A 24 12.75 -6.25 -0.36
CA SER A 24 14.04 -6.67 -0.91
C SER A 24 13.94 -7.70 -2.04
N SER A 25 12.85 -8.49 -2.08
CA SER A 25 12.61 -9.46 -3.15
C SER A 25 12.33 -8.78 -4.50
N TYR A 26 11.87 -7.52 -4.47
CA TYR A 26 11.63 -6.70 -5.66
C TYR A 26 12.88 -5.90 -6.09
N GLY A 27 13.96 -5.93 -5.30
CA GLY A 27 15.22 -5.24 -5.56
C GLY A 27 16.06 -5.82 -6.71
N THR A 28 15.42 -6.19 -7.82
CA THR A 28 16.03 -6.96 -8.90
C THR A 28 16.07 -6.18 -10.21
N ARG A 29 17.01 -6.58 -11.07
CA ARG A 29 17.20 -6.03 -12.42
C ARG A 29 15.95 -6.14 -13.28
N SER A 30 15.20 -7.24 -13.16
CA SER A 30 13.97 -7.46 -13.94
C SER A 30 12.85 -6.52 -13.51
N VAL A 31 12.71 -6.23 -12.21
CA VAL A 31 11.70 -5.29 -11.70
C VAL A 31 12.04 -3.86 -12.12
N VAL A 32 13.28 -3.40 -11.86
CA VAL A 32 13.72 -2.06 -12.27
C VAL A 32 13.62 -1.87 -13.78
N GLY A 33 14.05 -2.87 -14.55
CA GLY A 33 13.94 -2.88 -16.01
C GLY A 33 12.50 -2.80 -16.50
N ALA A 34 11.57 -3.55 -15.88
CA ALA A 34 10.15 -3.49 -16.21
C ALA A 34 9.54 -2.11 -15.92
N CYS A 35 9.85 -1.51 -14.76
CA CYS A 35 9.37 -0.16 -14.44
C CYS A 35 9.83 0.86 -15.49
N ARG A 36 11.12 0.80 -15.87
CA ARG A 36 11.69 1.67 -16.91
C ARG A 36 11.03 1.48 -18.27
N ALA A 37 10.85 0.23 -18.71
CA ALA A 37 10.23 -0.09 -19.98
C ALA A 37 8.78 0.43 -20.10
N HIS A 38 8.09 0.60 -18.96
CA HIS A 38 6.72 1.10 -18.90
C HIS A 38 6.58 2.53 -18.34
N ASN A 39 7.68 3.29 -18.28
CA ASN A 39 7.71 4.65 -17.75
C ASN A 39 7.08 4.80 -16.35
N ALA A 40 7.34 3.83 -15.47
CA ALA A 40 6.94 3.85 -14.07
C ALA A 40 8.14 4.15 -13.17
N HIS A 41 7.92 4.88 -12.09
CA HIS A 41 8.88 4.97 -11.00
C HIS A 41 8.92 3.67 -10.19
N PHE A 42 10.01 3.48 -9.48
CA PHE A 42 10.18 2.40 -8.53
C PHE A 42 10.75 2.93 -7.23
N SER A 43 10.46 2.23 -6.13
CA SER A 43 11.07 2.42 -4.83
C SER A 43 11.14 1.05 -4.15
N VAL A 44 12.30 0.40 -4.22
CA VAL A 44 12.49 -1.01 -3.85
C VAL A 44 13.63 -1.18 -2.86
N VAL A 45 13.45 -1.98 -1.82
CA VAL A 45 14.52 -2.24 -0.84
C VAL A 45 15.69 -2.93 -1.54
N MET A 46 16.92 -2.52 -1.23
CA MET A 46 18.13 -3.21 -1.68
C MET A 46 18.62 -4.17 -0.60
N THR A 47 18.81 -5.44 -0.96
CA THR A 47 19.52 -6.36 -0.07
C THR A 47 20.94 -5.85 0.16
N ARG A 48 21.34 -5.75 1.43
CA ARG A 48 22.68 -5.28 1.80
C ARG A 48 23.73 -6.25 1.25
N ASN A 49 24.76 -5.65 0.68
CA ASN A 49 25.97 -6.30 0.19
C ASN A 49 27.12 -5.30 0.29
N THR A 50 28.34 -5.73 0.00
CA THR A 50 29.54 -4.88 0.11
C THR A 50 29.45 -3.57 -0.67
N ALA A 51 28.77 -3.55 -1.83
CA ALA A 51 28.62 -2.32 -2.62
C ALA A 51 27.60 -1.35 -2.01
N VAL A 52 26.48 -1.86 -1.50
CA VAL A 52 25.48 -1.07 -0.76
C VAL A 52 26.08 -0.54 0.54
N ASP A 53 26.79 -1.38 1.29
CA ASP A 53 27.43 -0.96 2.54
C ASP A 53 28.49 0.12 2.29
N ARG A 54 29.29 -0.01 1.22
CA ARG A 54 30.23 1.05 0.81
C ARG A 54 29.52 2.37 0.49
N ALA A 55 28.39 2.31 -0.21
CA ALA A 55 27.61 3.50 -0.54
C ALA A 55 27.06 4.16 0.75
N ILE A 56 26.52 3.38 1.68
CA ILE A 56 26.06 3.87 2.99
C ILE A 56 27.21 4.52 3.76
N SER A 57 28.38 3.88 3.82
CA SER A 57 29.57 4.40 4.52
C SER A 57 30.16 5.66 3.88
N SER A 58 29.77 6.01 2.65
CA SER A 58 30.22 7.23 1.97
C SER A 58 29.33 8.45 2.22
N ILE A 59 28.18 8.25 2.89
CA ILE A 59 27.28 9.34 3.28
C ILE A 59 27.95 10.13 4.40
N ASP A 60 28.07 11.45 4.21
CA ASP A 60 28.57 12.36 5.24
C ASP A 60 27.66 12.34 6.48
N GLU A 61 28.25 12.39 7.67
CA GLU A 61 27.48 12.35 8.92
C GLU A 61 26.51 13.54 9.04
N GLN A 62 26.82 14.69 8.42
CA GLN A 62 25.95 15.88 8.39
C GLN A 62 24.84 15.79 7.34
N ALA A 63 24.86 14.80 6.46
CA ALA A 63 23.80 14.59 5.46
C ALA A 63 22.59 13.81 6.00
N TRP A 64 22.66 13.34 7.25
CA TRP A 64 21.57 12.62 7.90
C TRP A 64 20.56 13.59 8.51
N GLU A 65 19.32 13.49 8.03
CA GLU A 65 18.22 14.33 8.49
C GLU A 65 17.28 13.51 9.39
N PRO A 66 16.89 14.02 10.58
CA PRO A 66 15.93 13.34 11.43
C PRO A 66 14.56 13.31 10.77
N VAL A 67 13.89 12.16 10.80
CA VAL A 67 12.55 11.99 10.22
C VAL A 67 11.50 11.88 11.32
N ASN A 68 10.46 12.71 11.24
CA ASN A 68 9.36 12.70 12.21
C ASN A 68 8.35 11.59 11.89
N TYR A 69 8.01 10.79 12.90
CA TYR A 69 6.89 9.87 12.85
C TYR A 69 5.94 10.12 14.03
N PRO A 70 4.65 9.75 13.93
CA PRO A 70 3.72 9.80 15.05
C PRO A 70 4.29 8.96 16.22
N GLY A 71 4.86 9.63 17.23
CA GLY A 71 5.62 9.01 18.32
C GLY A 71 7.02 9.58 18.58
N ALA A 72 7.53 10.48 17.71
CA ALA A 72 8.75 11.23 18.00
C ALA A 72 8.55 12.15 19.22
N VAL A 73 9.54 12.21 20.11
CA VAL A 73 9.52 13.07 21.30
C VAL A 73 10.23 14.37 20.94
N ARG A 74 9.63 15.51 21.26
CA ARG A 74 10.25 16.82 21.06
C ARG A 74 11.17 17.13 22.24
N ASP A 75 12.39 17.52 21.95
CA ASP A 75 13.35 18.05 22.92
C ASP A 75 12.77 19.35 23.53
N PRO A 76 12.60 19.42 24.86
CA PRO A 76 12.04 20.59 25.53
C PRO A 76 12.93 21.84 25.44
N ASP A 77 14.25 21.67 25.31
CA ASP A 77 15.22 22.75 25.43
C ASP A 77 15.60 23.35 24.07
N THR A 78 15.73 22.50 23.05
CA THR A 78 16.08 22.93 21.68
C THR A 78 14.86 23.10 20.78
N GLY A 79 13.74 22.44 21.12
CA GLY A 79 12.55 22.40 20.28
C GLY A 79 12.67 21.47 19.08
N ASP A 80 13.78 20.75 18.94
CA ASP A 80 14.06 19.78 17.89
C ASP A 80 13.37 18.44 18.18
N TRP A 81 13.11 17.63 17.17
CA TRP A 81 12.56 16.29 17.37
C TRP A 81 13.69 15.30 17.66
N ILE A 82 13.65 14.64 18.82
CA ILE A 82 14.46 13.46 19.08
C ILE A 82 13.78 12.30 18.38
N SER A 83 14.11 12.11 17.10
CA SER A 83 13.70 10.93 16.35
C SER A 83 14.72 9.81 16.54
N ASP A 84 14.25 8.59 16.78
CA ASP A 84 15.11 7.39 16.76
C ASP A 84 15.53 6.98 15.34
N ALA A 85 15.10 7.75 14.33
CA ALA A 85 15.34 7.48 12.93
C ALA A 85 15.83 8.72 12.18
N GLU A 86 16.78 8.49 11.29
CA GLU A 86 17.32 9.48 10.37
C GLU A 86 17.31 8.92 8.96
N VAL A 87 17.26 9.81 7.97
CA VAL A 87 17.30 9.46 6.56
C VAL A 87 18.41 10.22 5.86
N ALA A 88 19.07 9.57 4.93
CA ALA A 88 20.06 10.20 4.08
C ALA A 88 20.10 9.63 2.67
N GLU A 89 20.76 10.45 1.87
CA GLU A 89 21.04 10.40 0.46
C GLU A 89 22.34 9.83 -0.09
N VAL A 90 22.35 8.95 -1.10
CA VAL A 90 23.51 8.89 -2.01
C VAL A 90 23.14 8.50 -3.44
N SER A 91 23.86 9.05 -4.42
CA SER A 91 23.79 8.56 -5.80
C SER A 91 24.38 7.16 -5.89
N TYR A 92 23.63 6.22 -6.46
CA TYR A 92 24.00 4.81 -6.48
C TYR A 92 23.73 4.18 -7.83
N THR A 93 24.68 3.38 -8.33
CA THR A 93 24.53 2.61 -9.56
C THR A 93 24.26 1.15 -9.22
N ALA A 94 23.00 0.75 -9.35
CA ALA A 94 22.59 -0.64 -9.20
C ALA A 94 22.98 -1.46 -10.43
N PHE A 95 23.20 -2.77 -10.24
CA PHE A 95 23.51 -3.75 -11.30
C PHE A 95 24.73 -3.38 -12.16
N ALA A 96 25.72 -2.70 -11.57
CA ALA A 96 26.86 -2.08 -12.26
C ALA A 96 27.65 -3.02 -13.19
N SER A 97 27.75 -4.31 -12.84
CA SER A 97 28.46 -5.34 -13.63
C SER A 97 27.68 -5.87 -14.84
N THR A 98 26.47 -5.34 -15.10
CA THR A 98 25.60 -5.78 -16.19
C THR A 98 25.34 -4.65 -17.17
N LYS A 99 24.85 -4.99 -18.36
CA LYS A 99 24.37 -4.00 -19.35
C LYS A 99 23.16 -3.19 -18.86
N ASP A 100 22.45 -3.70 -17.86
CA ASP A 100 21.24 -3.09 -17.30
C ASP A 100 21.55 -2.21 -16.08
N ARG A 101 22.83 -1.81 -15.92
CA ARG A 101 23.24 -0.84 -14.90
C ARG A 101 22.34 0.39 -14.93
N PHE A 102 21.98 0.87 -13.76
CA PHE A 102 21.09 2.02 -13.63
C PHE A 102 21.49 2.85 -12.43
N THR A 103 21.66 4.15 -12.64
CA THR A 103 22.01 5.12 -11.61
C THR A 103 20.76 5.86 -11.17
N ALA A 104 20.49 5.84 -9.87
CA ALA A 104 19.44 6.62 -9.23
C ALA A 104 19.81 6.89 -7.77
N ARG A 105 18.82 7.20 -6.93
CA ARG A 105 19.05 7.53 -5.52
C ARG A 105 18.95 6.25 -4.68
N LEU A 106 19.94 6.03 -3.83
CA LEU A 106 19.86 5.10 -2.71
C LEU A 106 19.51 5.92 -1.48
N VAL A 107 18.25 5.85 -1.08
CA VAL A 107 17.79 6.49 0.15
C VAL A 107 17.96 5.48 1.28
N VAL A 108 18.55 5.92 2.38
CA VAL A 108 18.90 5.07 3.50
C VAL A 108 18.23 5.62 4.74
N ARG A 109 17.38 4.83 5.37
CA ARG A 109 16.91 5.11 6.73
C ARG A 109 17.79 4.37 7.73
N ARG A 110 18.33 5.06 8.73
CA ARG A 110 19.00 4.44 9.88
C ARG A 110 18.15 4.59 11.13
N VAL A 111 18.11 3.55 11.96
CA VAL A 111 17.45 3.56 13.28
C VAL A 111 18.36 3.00 14.35
N LYS A 112 18.30 3.57 15.55
CA LYS A 112 19.06 3.06 16.70
C LYS A 112 18.63 1.63 17.00
N ASP A 113 19.60 0.74 17.16
CA ASP A 113 19.35 -0.66 17.46
C ASP A 113 18.91 -0.80 18.92
N ALA A 114 17.62 -1.10 19.11
CA ALA A 114 17.02 -1.22 20.43
C ALA A 114 17.64 -2.31 21.33
N ARG A 115 18.51 -3.18 20.80
CA ARG A 115 19.28 -4.17 21.57
C ARG A 115 20.51 -3.58 22.26
N PHE A 116 20.97 -2.40 21.85
CA PHE A 116 22.22 -1.77 22.30
C PHE A 116 21.96 -0.34 22.80
N ARG A 117 20.96 -0.16 23.68
CA ARG A 117 20.56 1.17 24.17
C ARG A 117 21.63 1.83 25.05
N ASP A 118 22.40 1.02 25.78
CA ASP A 118 23.42 1.48 26.72
C ASP A 118 24.83 1.56 26.09
N ALA A 119 24.93 1.41 24.76
CA ALA A 119 26.20 1.57 24.06
C ALA A 119 26.68 3.01 24.14
N LEU A 120 27.99 3.20 24.34
CA LEU A 120 28.62 4.53 24.42
C LEU A 120 28.38 5.37 23.15
N PHE A 121 28.22 4.70 22.00
CA PHE A 121 27.86 5.31 20.73
C PHE A 121 26.65 4.60 20.13
N PRO A 122 25.77 5.31 19.40
CA PRO A 122 24.61 4.71 18.75
C PRO A 122 25.00 3.59 17.79
N VAL A 123 24.41 2.41 18.00
CA VAL A 123 24.50 1.30 17.04
C VAL A 123 23.34 1.43 16.06
N TRP A 124 23.65 1.63 14.78
CA TRP A 124 22.64 1.87 13.75
C TRP A 124 22.26 0.62 12.97
N ARG A 125 20.96 0.44 12.69
CA ARG A 125 20.45 -0.46 11.65
C ARG A 125 20.07 0.33 10.42
N TYR A 126 20.59 -0.08 9.27
CA TYR A 126 20.37 0.59 8.00
C TYR A 126 19.33 -0.14 7.15
N HIS A 127 18.42 0.62 6.57
CA HIS A 127 17.34 0.17 5.71
C HIS A 127 17.42 0.92 4.37
N PRO A 128 18.26 0.44 3.43
CA PRO A 128 18.43 1.09 2.14
C PRO A 128 17.33 0.70 1.15
N PHE A 129 16.79 1.67 0.43
CA PHE A 129 15.94 1.44 -0.74
C PHE A 129 16.39 2.28 -1.92
N PHE A 130 16.28 1.69 -3.10
CA PHE A 130 16.67 2.30 -4.37
C PHE A 130 15.44 2.86 -5.05
N THR A 131 15.48 4.14 -5.41
CA THR A 131 14.34 4.84 -6.00
C THR A 131 14.78 5.78 -7.12
N ASN A 132 13.90 5.97 -8.11
CA ASN A 132 14.04 6.98 -9.15
C ASN A 132 12.98 8.08 -9.06
N THR A 133 12.33 8.23 -7.91
CA THR A 133 11.43 9.34 -7.61
C THR A 133 12.24 10.62 -7.32
N ASP A 134 11.63 11.75 -7.63
CA ASP A 134 12.12 13.10 -7.32
C ASP A 134 11.63 13.64 -5.96
N LEU A 135 10.85 12.85 -5.22
CA LEU A 135 10.39 13.19 -3.87
C LEU A 135 11.56 13.62 -2.95
N PRO A 136 11.35 14.60 -2.05
CA PRO A 136 12.29 14.91 -0.97
C PRO A 136 12.65 13.65 -0.17
N THR A 137 13.88 13.56 0.34
CA THR A 137 14.42 12.33 0.97
C THR A 137 13.53 11.78 2.09
N ALA A 138 13.07 12.65 3.00
CA ALA A 138 12.15 12.27 4.08
C ALA A 138 10.79 11.78 3.56
N GLU A 139 10.24 12.44 2.55
CA GLU A 139 8.96 12.03 1.93
C GLU A 139 9.10 10.72 1.15
N ALA A 140 10.25 10.49 0.51
CA ALA A 140 10.57 9.26 -0.18
C ALA A 140 10.61 8.07 0.79
N ASP A 141 11.16 8.24 2.01
CA ASP A 141 11.13 7.20 3.05
C ASP A 141 9.69 6.90 3.49
N ILE A 142 8.90 7.91 3.85
CA ILE A 142 7.50 7.74 4.26
C ILE A 142 6.70 7.02 3.15
N THR A 143 6.88 7.48 1.91
CA THR A 143 6.22 6.90 0.73
C THR A 143 6.68 5.47 0.49
N HIS A 144 7.96 5.16 0.65
CA HIS A 144 8.47 3.81 0.50
C HIS A 144 7.86 2.87 1.55
N ARG A 145 7.87 3.25 2.83
CA ARG A 145 7.39 2.42 3.96
C ARG A 145 5.93 1.99 3.83
N GLN A 146 5.11 2.78 3.15
CA GLN A 146 3.74 2.40 2.81
C GLN A 146 3.64 1.14 1.92
N HIS A 147 4.76 0.60 1.39
CA HIS A 147 4.79 -0.72 0.75
C HIS A 147 4.23 -1.82 1.68
N ALA A 148 4.35 -1.65 3.01
CA ALA A 148 3.86 -2.59 4.01
C ALA A 148 2.33 -2.70 4.08
N ILE A 149 1.58 -1.86 3.34
CA ILE A 149 0.12 -1.99 3.23
C ILE A 149 -0.30 -3.38 2.75
N ILE A 150 0.54 -4.05 1.96
CA ILE A 150 0.30 -5.40 1.47
C ILE A 150 0.11 -6.41 2.60
N GLU A 151 0.77 -6.22 3.74
CA GLU A 151 0.63 -7.12 4.89
C GLU A 151 -0.76 -7.04 5.50
N THR A 152 -1.35 -5.84 5.52
CA THR A 152 -2.74 -5.68 5.97
C THR A 152 -3.72 -6.31 4.97
N VAL A 153 -3.41 -6.27 3.67
CA VAL A 153 -4.19 -6.96 2.63
C VAL A 153 -4.12 -8.48 2.81
N PHE A 154 -2.93 -9.02 3.03
CA PHE A 154 -2.76 -10.45 3.28
C PHE A 154 -3.45 -10.90 4.57
N ALA A 155 -3.34 -10.15 5.66
CA ALA A 155 -4.07 -10.45 6.89
C ALA A 155 -5.59 -10.55 6.64
N ASP A 156 -6.18 -9.62 5.90
CA ASP A 156 -7.62 -9.62 5.57
C ASP A 156 -8.04 -10.80 4.65
N LEU A 157 -7.14 -11.26 3.77
CA LEU A 157 -7.36 -12.43 2.93
C LEU A 157 -7.22 -13.74 3.72
N ILE A 158 -6.19 -13.84 4.57
CA ILE A 158 -5.90 -15.00 5.43
C ILE A 158 -7.00 -15.19 6.46
N ASP A 159 -7.43 -14.12 7.15
CA ASP A 159 -8.53 -14.17 8.12
C ASP A 159 -9.91 -14.34 7.46
N GLY A 160 -9.98 -14.24 6.13
CA GLY A 160 -11.22 -14.27 5.35
C GLY A 160 -11.30 -15.48 4.42
N PRO A 161 -11.35 -15.26 3.09
CA PRO A 161 -11.58 -16.33 2.13
C PRO A 161 -10.48 -17.41 2.13
N LEU A 162 -9.27 -17.13 2.61
CA LEU A 162 -8.19 -18.11 2.65
C LEU A 162 -8.09 -18.86 3.99
N ALA A 163 -8.91 -18.52 4.99
CA ALA A 163 -8.92 -19.20 6.29
C ALA A 163 -9.30 -20.69 6.15
N HIS A 164 -10.22 -20.99 5.22
CA HIS A 164 -10.71 -22.34 4.97
C HIS A 164 -10.86 -22.56 3.46
N MET A 165 -9.91 -23.28 2.87
CA MET A 165 -9.99 -23.66 1.46
C MET A 165 -11.13 -24.67 1.25
N PRO A 166 -11.99 -24.48 0.25
CA PRO A 166 -13.25 -25.21 0.13
C PRO A 166 -13.11 -26.65 -0.40
N SER A 167 -11.92 -27.05 -0.85
CA SER A 167 -11.69 -28.35 -1.50
C SER A 167 -10.34 -28.95 -1.13
N GLY A 168 -10.22 -30.28 -1.20
CA GLY A 168 -8.94 -30.98 -1.19
C GLY A 168 -8.20 -30.95 -2.53
N GLN A 169 -8.83 -30.42 -3.60
CA GLN A 169 -8.24 -30.39 -4.94
C GLN A 169 -7.53 -29.07 -5.22
N PHE A 170 -6.28 -29.15 -5.68
CA PHE A 170 -5.45 -27.96 -5.98
C PHE A 170 -6.07 -27.04 -7.04
N GLY A 171 -6.67 -27.60 -8.10
CA GLY A 171 -7.29 -26.83 -9.17
C GLY A 171 -8.49 -26.00 -8.70
N ALA A 172 -9.38 -26.60 -7.91
CA ALA A 172 -10.52 -25.91 -7.32
C ALA A 172 -10.08 -24.78 -6.38
N ASN A 173 -9.05 -25.04 -5.58
CA ASN A 173 -8.46 -24.06 -4.68
C ASN A 173 -7.74 -22.92 -5.42
N SER A 174 -7.12 -23.20 -6.57
CA SER A 174 -6.55 -22.16 -7.42
C SER A 174 -7.62 -21.22 -7.97
N ALA A 175 -8.76 -21.76 -8.43
CA ALA A 175 -9.91 -20.96 -8.84
C ALA A 175 -10.50 -20.16 -7.68
N TRP A 176 -10.55 -20.75 -6.48
CA TRP A 176 -11.00 -20.06 -5.26
C TRP A 176 -10.14 -18.84 -4.92
N VAL A 177 -8.81 -18.96 -4.98
CA VAL A 177 -7.89 -17.83 -4.74
C VAL A 177 -8.13 -16.70 -5.74
N LEU A 178 -8.38 -17.02 -7.01
CA LEU A 178 -8.71 -16.01 -8.02
C LEU A 178 -10.04 -15.29 -7.70
N CYS A 179 -11.08 -16.04 -7.35
CA CYS A 179 -12.36 -15.46 -6.92
C CYS A 179 -12.19 -14.58 -5.66
N ALA A 180 -11.38 -15.01 -4.70
CA ALA A 180 -11.07 -14.26 -3.49
C ALA A 180 -10.36 -12.93 -3.82
N ALA A 181 -9.39 -12.94 -4.74
CA ALA A 181 -8.69 -11.74 -5.20
C ALA A 181 -9.63 -10.76 -5.92
N ILE A 182 -10.50 -11.26 -6.80
CA ILE A 182 -11.52 -10.44 -7.47
C ILE A 182 -12.48 -9.82 -6.44
N ALA A 183 -13.02 -10.63 -5.53
CA ALA A 183 -13.92 -10.17 -4.49
C ALA A 183 -13.27 -9.13 -3.57
N HIS A 184 -11.99 -9.31 -3.23
CA HIS A 184 -11.22 -8.33 -2.46
C HIS A 184 -11.13 -6.98 -3.19
N ASN A 185 -10.75 -6.99 -4.47
CA ASN A 185 -10.63 -5.78 -5.28
C ASN A 185 -11.99 -5.07 -5.43
N LEU A 186 -13.08 -5.82 -5.64
CA LEU A 186 -14.44 -5.27 -5.70
C LEU A 186 -14.87 -4.66 -4.36
N LEU A 187 -14.59 -5.32 -3.24
CA LEU A 187 -14.86 -4.78 -1.90
C LEU A 187 -14.07 -3.49 -1.66
N ARG A 188 -12.79 -3.46 -2.04
CA ARG A 188 -11.96 -2.24 -1.92
C ARG A 188 -12.51 -1.10 -2.76
N ALA A 189 -12.88 -1.35 -4.01
CA ALA A 189 -13.52 -0.35 -4.86
C ALA A 189 -14.85 0.15 -4.24
N ALA A 190 -15.68 -0.75 -3.73
CA ALA A 190 -16.93 -0.39 -3.05
C ALA A 190 -16.68 0.48 -1.80
N GLY A 191 -15.66 0.15 -0.99
CA GLY A 191 -15.29 0.95 0.17
C GLY A 191 -14.83 2.36 -0.19
N VAL A 192 -14.04 2.51 -1.26
CA VAL A 192 -13.62 3.82 -1.80
C VAL A 192 -14.84 4.64 -2.24
N LEU A 193 -15.75 4.03 -3.00
CA LEU A 193 -16.95 4.71 -3.50
C LEU A 193 -17.98 5.02 -2.41
N ALA A 194 -18.02 4.24 -1.31
CA ALA A 194 -18.89 4.49 -0.15
C ALA A 194 -18.36 5.63 0.75
N GLY A 195 -17.06 5.93 0.69
CA GLY A 195 -16.44 7.07 1.38
C GLY A 195 -16.33 6.93 2.90
N GLY A 196 -15.82 8.00 3.54
CA GLY A 196 -15.61 8.07 4.98
C GLY A 196 -14.70 6.97 5.51
N ALA A 197 -15.06 6.38 6.66
CA ALA A 197 -14.28 5.31 7.29
C ALA A 197 -14.23 4.01 6.46
N HIS A 198 -15.08 3.86 5.43
CA HIS A 198 -15.10 2.66 4.58
C HIS A 198 -13.93 2.59 3.59
N VAL A 199 -13.29 3.74 3.29
CA VAL A 199 -12.13 3.81 2.38
C VAL A 199 -10.97 2.93 2.86
N VAL A 200 -10.78 2.85 4.18
CA VAL A 200 -9.70 2.09 4.84
C VAL A 200 -10.21 0.89 5.63
N ALA A 201 -11.51 0.56 5.55
CA ALA A 201 -12.11 -0.52 6.32
C ALA A 201 -11.65 -1.91 5.85
N ARG A 202 -11.49 -2.86 6.77
CA ARG A 202 -11.23 -4.27 6.43
C ARG A 202 -12.40 -4.92 5.70
N GLY A 203 -12.14 -5.98 4.93
CA GLY A 203 -13.14 -6.69 4.15
C GLY A 203 -14.30 -7.21 4.99
N ALA A 204 -14.04 -7.70 6.21
CA ALA A 204 -15.10 -8.11 7.14
C ALA A 204 -16.08 -6.96 7.48
N THR A 205 -15.55 -5.75 7.71
CA THR A 205 -16.35 -4.55 7.98
C THR A 205 -17.19 -4.17 6.77
N LEU A 206 -16.60 -4.17 5.57
CA LEU A 206 -17.31 -3.86 4.33
C LEU A 206 -18.42 -4.88 4.04
N ARG A 207 -18.16 -6.18 4.25
CA ARG A 207 -19.19 -7.22 4.13
C ARG A 207 -20.34 -6.96 5.10
N ARG A 208 -20.06 -6.69 6.38
CA ARG A 208 -21.11 -6.44 7.39
C ARG A 208 -21.91 -5.16 7.13
N LYS A 209 -21.26 -4.08 6.70
CA LYS A 209 -21.86 -2.73 6.66
C LYS A 209 -22.39 -2.31 5.29
N ILE A 210 -21.95 -2.97 4.20
CA ILE A 210 -22.31 -2.57 2.84
C ILE A 210 -22.94 -3.73 2.06
N VAL A 211 -22.46 -4.97 2.22
CA VAL A 211 -22.89 -6.10 1.38
C VAL A 211 -24.01 -6.91 2.02
N ASN A 212 -23.80 -7.42 3.25
CA ASN A 212 -24.72 -8.30 3.97
C ASN A 212 -25.79 -7.49 4.70
N ILE A 213 -26.49 -6.63 3.95
CA ILE A 213 -27.56 -5.79 4.45
C ILE A 213 -28.90 -6.46 4.13
N PRO A 214 -29.80 -6.64 5.11
CA PRO A 214 -31.12 -7.17 4.83
C PRO A 214 -31.85 -6.21 3.89
N ALA A 215 -32.29 -6.73 2.74
CA ALA A 215 -33.01 -5.96 1.75
C ALA A 215 -34.10 -6.81 1.09
N ARG A 216 -35.21 -6.18 0.71
CA ARG A 216 -36.31 -6.83 -0.01
C ARG A 216 -36.45 -6.21 -1.38
N LEU A 217 -36.25 -7.00 -2.44
CA LEU A 217 -36.53 -6.58 -3.80
C LEU A 217 -38.02 -6.81 -4.13
N ALA A 218 -38.74 -5.75 -4.42
CA ALA A 218 -40.12 -5.77 -4.90
C ALA A 218 -40.19 -5.27 -6.35
N ARG A 219 -41.25 -5.64 -7.10
CA ARG A 219 -41.47 -5.18 -8.48
C ARG A 219 -42.90 -4.65 -8.69
N PRO A 220 -43.37 -3.66 -7.90
CA PRO A 220 -44.69 -3.09 -8.13
C PRO A 220 -44.78 -2.52 -9.54
N GLN A 221 -45.83 -2.89 -10.28
CA GLN A 221 -46.07 -2.42 -11.66
C GLN A 221 -44.85 -2.53 -12.58
N ARG A 222 -44.07 -3.61 -12.46
CA ARG A 222 -42.84 -3.89 -13.23
C ARG A 222 -41.66 -2.93 -12.96
N ARG A 223 -41.75 -2.04 -11.97
CA ARG A 223 -40.64 -1.18 -11.55
C ARG A 223 -39.91 -1.82 -10.36
N PRO A 224 -38.61 -2.16 -10.47
CA PRO A 224 -37.86 -2.73 -9.35
C PRO A 224 -37.69 -1.68 -8.25
N ILE A 225 -38.04 -2.04 -7.02
CA ILE A 225 -37.81 -1.26 -5.80
C ILE A 225 -37.04 -2.12 -4.81
N LEU A 226 -35.94 -1.59 -4.28
CA LEU A 226 -35.17 -2.25 -3.22
C LEU A 226 -35.51 -1.59 -1.88
N HIS A 227 -36.23 -2.31 -1.02
CA HIS A 227 -36.49 -1.87 0.35
C HIS A 227 -35.27 -2.18 1.22
N LEU A 228 -34.75 -1.14 1.88
CA LEU A 228 -33.63 -1.20 2.81
C LEU A 228 -34.13 -1.02 4.26
N PRO A 229 -33.32 -1.35 5.28
CA PRO A 229 -33.70 -1.16 6.68
C PRO A 229 -33.92 0.32 7.00
N GLU A 230 -34.83 0.59 7.93
CA GLU A 230 -35.02 1.94 8.47
C GLU A 230 -33.96 2.24 9.55
N HIS A 231 -33.58 3.50 9.68
CA HIS A 231 -32.69 4.03 10.74
C HIS A 231 -31.36 3.29 10.94
N TRP A 232 -30.82 2.65 9.90
CA TRP A 232 -29.57 1.91 10.01
C TRP A 232 -28.34 2.83 9.86
N PRO A 233 -27.28 2.68 10.69
CA PRO A 233 -26.19 3.66 10.78
C PRO A 233 -25.37 3.90 9.50
N TRP A 234 -25.45 3.01 8.50
CA TRP A 234 -24.61 3.06 7.30
C TRP A 234 -25.39 3.44 6.04
N THR A 235 -26.64 3.90 6.19
CA THR A 235 -27.53 4.32 5.08
C THR A 235 -26.82 5.24 4.10
N GLU A 236 -26.22 6.33 4.58
CA GLU A 236 -25.61 7.34 3.72
C GLU A 236 -24.44 6.80 2.90
N HIS A 237 -23.61 5.95 3.51
CA HIS A 237 -22.48 5.32 2.81
C HIS A 237 -22.94 4.35 1.73
N TRP A 238 -23.99 3.58 2.00
CA TRP A 238 -24.56 2.67 1.02
C TRP A 238 -25.23 3.42 -0.13
N LEU A 239 -26.01 4.47 0.16
CA LEU A 239 -26.62 5.32 -0.87
C LEU A 239 -25.56 6.04 -1.71
N THR A 240 -24.46 6.45 -1.09
CA THR A 240 -23.32 7.06 -1.80
C THR A 240 -22.69 6.05 -2.78
N LEU A 241 -22.43 4.82 -2.33
CA LEU A 241 -21.98 3.74 -3.21
C LEU A 241 -22.95 3.50 -4.37
N TRP A 242 -24.25 3.42 -4.09
CA TRP A 242 -25.28 3.21 -5.11
C TRP A 242 -25.23 4.30 -6.18
N ARG A 243 -25.26 5.57 -5.77
CA ARG A 243 -25.23 6.73 -6.69
C ARG A 243 -23.95 6.78 -7.53
N ASN A 244 -22.83 6.31 -6.98
CA ASN A 244 -21.53 6.30 -7.66
C ASN A 244 -21.33 5.10 -8.59
N THR A 245 -22.15 4.05 -8.49
CA THR A 245 -22.00 2.81 -9.29
C THR A 245 -23.10 2.62 -10.32
N ILE A 246 -24.32 3.04 -9.99
CA ILE A 246 -25.50 2.85 -10.83
C ILE A 246 -26.03 4.25 -11.16
N GLY A 247 -26.10 4.59 -12.45
CA GLY A 247 -26.64 5.87 -12.94
C GLY A 247 -28.15 6.08 -12.72
N TYR A 248 -28.78 5.27 -11.86
CA TYR A 248 -30.17 5.40 -11.44
C TYR A 248 -30.23 5.88 -9.99
N SER A 249 -31.07 6.86 -9.69
CA SER A 249 -31.29 7.31 -8.31
C SER A 249 -31.63 6.14 -7.40
N PRO A 250 -31.07 6.07 -6.18
CA PRO A 250 -31.44 5.03 -5.22
C PRO A 250 -32.95 5.11 -4.95
N PRO A 251 -33.64 3.98 -4.78
CA PRO A 251 -35.04 3.99 -4.40
C PRO A 251 -35.21 4.80 -3.11
N LEU A 252 -36.24 5.65 -3.08
CA LEU A 252 -36.54 6.47 -1.91
C LEU A 252 -36.78 5.57 -0.69
N PRO A 253 -36.34 5.98 0.51
CA PRO A 253 -36.73 5.29 1.74
C PRO A 253 -38.24 5.19 1.79
N ALA A 254 -38.77 4.01 2.15
CA ALA A 254 -40.20 3.89 2.38
C ALA A 254 -40.57 4.84 3.52
N THR A 255 -41.41 5.82 3.22
CA THR A 255 -42.07 6.62 4.25
C THR A 255 -43.26 5.78 4.71
N THR A 256 -43.27 5.41 5.99
CA THR A 256 -44.43 4.83 6.65
C THR A 256 -45.52 5.87 6.85
#